data_AF-A0A3D4NMZ7-F1
#
_entry.id   AF-A0A3D4NMZ7-F1
#
_cell.length_a   1.000
_cell.length_b   1.000
_cell.length_c   1.000
_cell.angle_alpha   90.00
_cell.angle_beta   90.00
_cell.angle_gamma   90.00
#
_symmetry.space_group_name_H-M   'P 1'
#
loop_
_entity.id
_entity.type
_entity.pdbx_description
1 polymer ?
#
loop_
_entity_poly.entity_id
_entity_poly.type
_entity_poly.pdbx_seq_one_letter_code
_entity_poly.pdbx_strand_id
1 'polypeptide(L)'
;GNWSSYPPHKHDTDDLPHQSFLEETYYHQINPPQGFVFQRVYTDDRSIDQAMAVENSDLVVVPKGYHPVSVPYGYESYYLNVMAGPKRVWQFHNDPQHSWLLDL
;
A
#
# COMPACT_ATOMS: atom_id res chain seq x y z
N GLY A 1 -0.41 -16.82 -5.31
CA GLY A 1 0.06 -15.44 -5.18
C GLY A 1 -0.04 -15.04 -3.73
N ASN A 2 0.64 -13.96 -3.35
CA ASN A 2 0.64 -13.44 -1.97
C ASN A 2 0.07 -12.02 -1.96
N TRP A 3 -0.38 -11.56 -0.80
CA TRP A 3 -0.84 -10.19 -0.58
C TRP A 3 -0.01 -9.55 0.54
N SER A 4 0.29 -8.27 0.38
CA SER A 4 1.00 -7.46 1.38
C SER A 4 0.45 -6.03 1.39
N SER A 5 0.86 -5.23 2.38
CA SER A 5 0.14 -4.01 2.76
C SER A 5 -1.37 -4.29 2.90
N TYR A 6 -1.67 -5.45 3.52
CA TYR A 6 -2.97 -6.10 3.59
C TYR A 6 -3.20 -6.68 5.01
N PRO A 7 -4.37 -6.53 5.66
CA PRO A 7 -5.56 -5.81 5.19
C PRO A 7 -5.24 -4.35 4.78
N PRO A 8 -5.97 -3.79 3.80
CA PRO A 8 -5.64 -2.46 3.27
C PRO A 8 -5.65 -1.43 4.40
N HIS A 9 -4.63 -0.57 4.46
CA HIS A 9 -4.53 0.47 5.47
C HIS A 9 -4.13 1.82 4.86
N LYS A 10 -4.37 2.90 5.60
CA LYS A 10 -4.00 4.27 5.22
C LYS A 10 -3.38 5.03 6.40
N HIS A 11 -2.57 6.03 6.08
CA HIS A 11 -1.96 6.98 7.01
C HIS A 11 -1.91 8.36 6.34
N ASP A 12 -3.08 8.92 6.09
CA ASP A 12 -3.27 10.10 5.23
C ASP A 12 -3.96 11.28 5.93
N THR A 13 -4.07 11.23 7.26
CA THR A 13 -4.69 12.27 8.09
C THR A 13 -3.83 12.52 9.34
N ASP A 14 -3.51 13.78 9.66
CA ASP A 14 -2.80 14.15 10.92
C ASP A 14 -3.83 14.26 12.06
N ASP A 15 -4.23 13.10 12.60
CA ASP A 15 -5.25 12.95 13.65
C ASP A 15 -4.77 11.98 14.75
N LEU A 16 -3.58 12.24 15.30
CA LEU A 16 -3.07 11.41 16.41
C LEU A 16 -3.96 11.57 17.66
N PRO A 17 -4.27 10.48 18.38
CA PRO A 17 -3.62 9.16 18.30
C PRO A 17 -4.22 8.18 17.27
N HIS A 18 -5.28 8.54 16.56
CA HIS A 18 -6.01 7.61 15.68
C HIS A 18 -5.29 7.34 14.35
N GLN A 19 -4.63 8.35 13.79
CA GLN A 19 -3.88 8.22 12.54
C GLN A 19 -2.77 9.27 12.45
N SER A 20 -1.64 8.91 11.85
CA SER A 20 -0.62 9.87 11.42
C SER A 20 -0.70 10.13 9.92
N PHE A 21 -0.31 11.35 9.51
CA PHE A 21 -0.09 11.66 8.11
C PHE A 21 1.35 11.30 7.72
N LEU A 22 1.49 10.34 6.81
CA LEU A 22 2.75 9.93 6.21
C LEU A 22 2.52 9.69 4.71
N GLU A 23 3.19 10.46 3.86
CA GLU A 23 3.31 10.09 2.44
C GLU A 23 4.19 8.85 2.33
N GLU A 24 3.91 7.96 1.38
CA GLU A 24 4.68 6.73 1.19
C GLU A 24 5.04 6.49 -0.28
N THR A 25 6.24 5.97 -0.52
CA THR A 25 6.65 5.44 -1.82
C THR A 25 6.96 3.95 -1.74
N TYR A 26 6.79 3.23 -2.86
CA TYR A 26 7.11 1.82 -3.02
C TYR A 26 8.03 1.66 -4.23
N TYR A 27 9.29 1.31 -4.01
CA TYR A 27 10.19 0.87 -5.08
C TYR A 27 10.17 -0.64 -5.20
N HIS A 28 9.69 -1.18 -6.32
CA HIS A 28 9.47 -2.61 -6.50
C HIS A 28 10.65 -3.32 -7.17
N GLN A 29 10.94 -4.54 -6.72
CA GLN A 29 11.82 -5.51 -7.38
C GLN A 29 11.06 -6.83 -7.50
N ILE A 30 11.19 -7.50 -8.64
CA ILE A 30 10.42 -8.68 -8.99
C ILE A 30 11.36 -9.76 -9.54
N ASN A 31 11.14 -11.00 -9.13
CA ASN A 31 11.89 -12.16 -9.63
C ASN A 31 10.93 -13.27 -10.09
N PRO A 32 11.05 -13.77 -11.33
CA PRO A 32 11.89 -13.27 -12.43
C PRO A 32 11.51 -11.84 -12.89
N PRO A 33 12.46 -11.05 -13.44
CA PRO A 33 12.31 -9.61 -13.64
C PRO A 33 11.29 -9.19 -14.71
N GLN A 34 10.83 -10.10 -15.56
CA GLN A 34 9.73 -9.87 -16.51
C GLN A 34 8.33 -9.96 -15.85
N GLY A 35 8.27 -10.21 -14.54
CA GLY A 35 7.02 -10.25 -13.79
C GLY A 35 6.45 -8.86 -13.50
N PHE A 36 5.33 -8.87 -12.81
CA PHE A 36 4.65 -7.66 -12.35
C PHE A 36 3.91 -7.94 -11.03
N VAL A 37 3.55 -6.88 -10.31
CA VAL A 37 2.57 -6.92 -9.21
C VAL A 37 1.39 -6.02 -9.54
N PHE A 38 0.24 -6.26 -8.91
CA PHE A 38 -0.83 -5.27 -8.92
C PHE A 38 -0.78 -4.48 -7.62
N GLN A 39 -0.61 -3.16 -7.73
CA GLN A 39 -0.81 -2.25 -6.61
C GLN A 39 -2.06 -1.42 -6.87
N ARG A 40 -2.97 -1.36 -5.90
CA ARG A 40 -4.17 -0.52 -5.98
C ARG A 40 -4.05 0.59 -4.96
N VAL A 41 -4.19 1.85 -5.37
CA VAL A 41 -4.29 3.00 -4.46
C VAL A 41 -5.70 3.55 -4.53
N TYR A 42 -6.42 3.61 -3.41
CA TYR A 42 -7.79 4.10 -3.39
C TYR A 42 -8.20 4.78 -2.08
N THR A 43 -9.16 5.70 -2.15
CA THR A 43 -9.76 6.35 -0.98
C THR A 43 -11.18 5.84 -0.72
N ASP A 44 -11.71 6.11 0.48
CA ASP A 44 -13.09 5.76 0.84
C ASP A 44 -14.13 6.28 -0.17
N ASP A 45 -13.98 7.55 -0.56
CA ASP A 45 -14.84 8.26 -1.50
C ASP A 45 -14.55 7.96 -2.98
N ARG A 46 -13.52 7.15 -3.25
CA ARG A 46 -13.06 6.79 -4.60
C ARG A 46 -12.65 7.99 -5.46
N SER A 47 -12.35 9.15 -4.86
CA SER A 47 -11.72 10.27 -5.57
C SER A 47 -10.33 9.89 -6.11
N ILE A 48 -9.67 8.92 -5.45
CA ILE A 48 -8.61 8.11 -6.02
C ILE A 48 -9.09 6.67 -6.02
N ASP A 49 -8.99 6.00 -7.17
CA ASP A 49 -9.12 4.54 -7.28
C ASP A 49 -8.37 4.09 -8.53
N GLN A 50 -7.11 3.70 -8.36
CA GLN A 50 -6.22 3.31 -9.46
C GLN A 50 -5.61 1.96 -9.15
N ALA A 51 -5.74 1.03 -10.09
CA ALA A 51 -5.04 -0.25 -10.08
C ALA A 51 -3.96 -0.23 -11.17
N MET A 52 -2.73 -0.53 -10.78
CA MET A 52 -1.56 -0.44 -11.66
C MET A 52 -0.91 -1.82 -11.75
N ALA A 53 -0.57 -2.25 -12.96
CA ALA A 53 0.42 -3.29 -13.15
C ALA A 53 1.79 -2.62 -13.01
N VAL A 54 2.54 -3.02 -11.98
CA VAL A 54 3.83 -2.44 -11.60
C VAL A 54 4.91 -3.45 -11.94
N GLU A 55 5.87 -3.06 -12.76
CA GLU A 55 6.94 -3.93 -13.25
C GLU A 55 8.20 -3.82 -12.39
N ASN A 56 9.23 -4.60 -12.73
CA ASN A 56 10.48 -4.61 -12.00
C ASN A 56 11.20 -3.25 -12.07
N SER A 57 11.64 -2.74 -10.92
CA SER A 57 12.29 -1.41 -10.75
C SER A 57 11.38 -0.20 -10.94
N ASP A 58 10.06 -0.38 -10.97
CA ASP A 58 9.11 0.73 -10.94
C ASP A 58 8.93 1.32 -9.53
N LEU A 59 8.48 2.58 -9.51
CA LEU A 59 8.14 3.31 -8.29
C LEU A 59 6.65 3.66 -8.30
N VAL A 60 5.96 3.39 -7.19
CA VAL A 60 4.60 3.89 -6.93
C VAL A 60 4.64 4.91 -5.80
N VAL A 61 3.92 6.02 -5.99
CA VAL A 61 3.72 7.04 -4.97
C VAL A 61 2.30 6.91 -4.41
N VAL A 62 2.18 6.89 -3.09
CA VAL A 62 0.92 6.83 -2.36
C VAL A 62 0.70 8.16 -1.63
N PRO A 63 0.00 9.13 -2.25
CA PRO A 63 -0.24 10.42 -1.63
C PRO A 63 -1.31 10.37 -0.51
N LYS A 64 -2.26 9.44 -0.62
CA LYS A 64 -3.31 9.15 0.37
C LYS A 64 -4.04 7.85 0.04
N GLY A 65 -4.85 7.38 0.98
CA GLY A 65 -5.71 6.21 0.81
C GLY A 65 -5.03 4.86 1.07
N TYR A 66 -5.81 3.82 0.85
CA TYR A 66 -5.46 2.42 0.98
C TYR A 66 -4.61 1.94 -0.17
N HIS A 67 -3.59 1.14 0.10
CA HIS A 67 -2.55 0.81 -0.90
C HIS A 67 -2.07 -0.67 -0.86
N PRO A 68 -2.97 -1.67 -0.95
CA PRO A 68 -2.59 -3.08 -0.96
C PRO A 68 -1.81 -3.48 -2.22
N VAL A 69 -0.96 -4.50 -2.07
CA VAL A 69 -0.18 -5.11 -3.16
C VAL A 69 -0.56 -6.58 -3.31
N SER A 70 -0.82 -7.00 -4.55
CA SER A 70 -1.11 -8.38 -4.94
C SER A 70 0.00 -8.91 -5.84
N VAL A 71 0.58 -10.04 -5.45
CA VAL A 71 1.66 -10.69 -6.18
C VAL A 71 1.09 -11.90 -6.94
N PRO A 72 1.13 -11.92 -8.28
CA PRO A 72 0.72 -13.08 -9.07
C PRO A 72 1.51 -14.33 -8.70
N TYR A 73 0.90 -15.51 -8.88
CA TYR A 73 1.59 -16.77 -8.61
C TYR A 73 2.80 -16.95 -9.56
N GLY A 74 3.92 -17.44 -9.04
CA GLY A 74 5.15 -17.68 -9.80
C GLY A 74 6.15 -16.53 -9.80
N TYR A 75 5.81 -15.38 -9.22
CA TYR A 75 6.73 -14.27 -9.00
C TYR A 75 6.97 -14.04 -7.51
N GLU A 76 8.22 -13.71 -7.19
CA GLU A 76 8.63 -13.17 -5.91
C GLU A 76 8.67 -11.65 -6.02
N SER A 77 8.21 -10.95 -4.99
CA SER A 77 8.17 -9.49 -4.94
C SER A 77 8.91 -9.00 -3.70
N TYR A 78 9.70 -7.95 -3.89
CA TYR A 78 10.27 -7.12 -2.84
C TYR A 78 9.88 -5.68 -3.11
N TYR A 79 9.67 -4.89 -2.07
CA TYR A 79 9.60 -3.44 -2.22
C TYR A 79 10.27 -2.73 -1.05
N LEU A 80 10.89 -1.60 -1.35
CA LEU A 80 11.45 -0.67 -0.38
C LEU A 80 10.50 0.50 -0.19
N ASN A 81 10.06 0.70 1.05
CA ASN A 81 9.22 1.84 1.42
C ASN A 81 10.03 2.99 2.03
N VAL A 82 9.66 4.20 1.65
CA VAL A 82 10.06 5.43 2.33
C VAL A 82 8.81 6.18 2.75
N MET A 83 8.72 6.51 4.04
CA MET A 83 7.61 7.28 4.61
C MET A 83 8.11 8.55 5.27
N ALA A 84 7.37 9.65 5.09
CA ALA A 84 7.66 10.91 5.74
C ALA A 84 6.39 11.72 6.01
N GLY A 85 6.40 12.49 7.10
CA GLY A 85 5.32 13.40 7.47
C GLY A 85 5.72 14.28 8.64
N PRO A 86 4.82 15.17 9.12
CA PRO A 86 5.12 16.15 10.16
C PRO A 86 5.63 15.54 11.48
N LYS A 87 5.23 14.30 11.77
CA LYS A 87 5.63 13.55 12.97
C LYS A 87 6.13 12.17 12.57
N ARG A 88 7.29 11.76 13.09
CA ARG A 88 7.86 10.42 12.87
C ARG A 88 7.19 9.38 13.76
N VAL A 89 5.91 9.12 13.49
CA VAL A 89 5.08 8.15 14.20
C VAL A 89 4.26 7.38 13.16
N TRP A 90 4.33 6.06 13.16
CA TRP A 90 3.54 5.22 12.27
C TRP A 90 2.28 4.75 13.01
N GLN A 91 1.15 5.39 12.70
CA GLN A 91 -0.18 5.04 13.19
C GLN A 91 -1.13 5.03 11.99
N PHE A 92 -1.48 3.84 11.53
CA PHE A 92 -2.32 3.62 10.37
C PHE A 92 -3.73 3.20 10.77
N HIS A 93 -4.66 3.30 9.83
CA HIS A 93 -6.04 2.85 9.99
C HIS A 93 -6.36 1.86 8.86
N ASN A 94 -6.79 0.65 9.23
CA ASN A 94 -7.27 -0.36 8.28
C ASN A 94 -8.58 0.05 7.61
N ASP A 95 -8.85 -0.43 6.40
CA ASP A 95 -10.16 -0.24 5.77
C ASP A 95 -11.23 -0.94 6.62
N PRO A 96 -12.23 -0.20 7.16
CA PRO A 96 -13.28 -0.79 7.97
C PRO A 96 -14.07 -1.89 7.26
N GLN A 97 -14.22 -1.82 5.93
CA GLN A 97 -14.90 -2.84 5.13
C GLN A 97 -14.16 -4.18 5.10
N HIS A 98 -12.86 -4.14 5.41
CA HIS A 98 -11.96 -5.29 5.41
C HIS A 98 -11.52 -5.68 6.84
N SER A 99 -12.09 -5.06 7.88
CA SER A 99 -11.74 -5.31 9.29
C SER A 99 -11.93 -6.76 9.74
N TRP A 100 -12.93 -7.45 9.19
CA TRP A 100 -13.24 -8.87 9.47
C TRP A 100 -12.06 -9.83 9.19
N LEU A 101 -11.08 -9.40 8.37
CA LEU A 101 -9.88 -10.19 8.10
C LEU A 101 -8.94 -10.32 9.29
N LEU A 102 -9.03 -9.40 10.27
CA LEU A 102 -8.20 -9.43 11.47
C LEU A 102 -8.61 -10.52 12.46
N ASP A 103 -9.82 -11.07 12.29
CA ASP A 103 -10.38 -12.12 13.13
C ASP A 103 -10.28 -13.52 12.50
N LEU A 104 -9.66 -13.64 11.33
CA LEU A 104 -9.37 -14.93 10.66
C LEU A 104 -8.15 -15.63 11.27
#